data_AF-A0A7S1B784-F1
#
_entry.id   AF-A0A7S1B784-F1
#
_cell.length_a   1.000
_cell.length_b   1.000
_cell.length_c   1.000
_cell.angle_alpha   90.00
_cell.angle_beta   90.00
_cell.angle_gamma   90.00
#
_symmetry.space_group_name_H-M   'P 1'
#
loop_
_entity.id
_entity.type
_entity.pdbx_description
1 polymer ?
#
loop_
_entity_poly.entity_id
_entity_poly.type
_entity_poly.pdbx_seq_one_letter_code
_entity_poly.pdbx_strand_id
1 'polypeptide(L)'
;MKTAKLDGSMAGDVGFDPLGLSNIDDVGIDLYWLREAEIKHARVAMIAVAGILQVEIFGPAPGCEVATAKCQMDAFWQIWNSHPQYVAFGIIMIMITETISGIATTTGRESGEREPGDFGLDPLGYGKGDPAAFERLKVQEIKNGRLAMWAAAGLLMQGCSTHQGGIENMIQSLQDNSF
;
A
#
# COMPACT_ATOMS: atom_id res chain seq x y z
N MET A 1 18.62 -14.10 13.27
CA MET A 1 20.02 -13.77 12.92
C MET A 1 19.96 -12.39 12.30
N LYS A 2 20.50 -11.35 12.94
CA LYS A 2 20.45 -9.97 12.41
C LYS A 2 21.41 -9.89 11.22
N THR A 3 20.94 -9.52 10.04
CA THR A 3 21.80 -9.41 8.84
C THR A 3 22.69 -8.17 8.95
N ALA A 4 23.88 -8.21 8.35
CA ALA A 4 24.87 -7.14 8.46
C ALA A 4 24.42 -5.80 7.84
N LYS A 5 23.46 -5.84 6.91
CA LYS A 5 22.90 -4.66 6.23
C LYS A 5 21.69 -4.02 6.94
N LEU A 6 21.14 -4.67 7.97
CA LEU A 6 20.07 -4.10 8.82
C LEU A 6 20.71 -3.50 10.07
N ASP A 7 20.98 -2.21 10.05
CA ASP A 7 21.73 -1.49 11.10
C ASP A 7 20.81 -0.79 12.13
N GLY A 8 19.51 -0.70 11.88
CA GLY A 8 18.56 0.04 12.71
C GLY A 8 18.36 1.50 12.29
N SER A 9 18.98 1.95 11.19
CA SER A 9 18.79 3.32 10.66
C SER A 9 17.42 3.51 10.00
N MET A 10 16.85 2.44 9.43
CA MET A 10 15.57 2.50 8.73
C MET A 10 14.38 2.43 9.69
N ALA A 11 13.36 3.25 9.41
CA ALA A 11 12.11 3.22 10.18
C ALA A 11 11.44 1.84 10.13
N GLY A 12 11.25 1.22 11.30
CA GLY A 12 10.64 -0.11 11.43
C GLY A 12 11.61 -1.29 11.29
N ASP A 13 12.93 -1.05 11.34
CA ASP A 13 13.93 -2.11 11.41
C ASP A 13 13.96 -2.76 12.80
N VAL A 14 13.71 -4.07 12.83
CA VAL A 14 13.81 -4.93 14.02
C VAL A 14 14.73 -6.13 13.78
N GLY A 15 15.50 -6.11 12.69
CA GLY A 15 16.38 -7.23 12.28
C GLY A 15 15.63 -8.47 11.81
N PHE A 16 14.36 -8.33 11.38
CA PHE A 16 13.56 -9.43 10.86
C PHE A 16 13.87 -9.68 9.38
N ASP A 17 14.95 -10.43 9.13
CA ASP A 17 15.27 -10.98 7.81
C ASP A 17 15.83 -12.41 7.98
N PRO A 18 14.96 -13.42 8.19
CA PRO A 18 15.40 -14.80 8.37
C PRO A 18 15.95 -15.44 7.08
N LEU A 19 15.60 -14.89 5.91
CA LEU A 19 16.00 -15.42 4.60
C LEU A 19 17.22 -14.72 4.01
N GLY A 20 17.71 -13.63 4.63
CA GLY A 20 18.86 -12.88 4.15
C GLY A 20 18.60 -12.12 2.86
N LEU A 21 17.33 -11.78 2.57
CA LEU A 21 16.95 -11.09 1.33
C LEU A 21 17.59 -9.70 1.23
N SER A 22 17.88 -9.07 2.38
CA SER A 22 18.62 -7.80 2.43
C SER A 22 20.04 -7.89 1.85
N ASN A 23 20.63 -9.10 1.79
CA ASN A 23 21.97 -9.31 1.26
C ASN A 23 22.00 -9.52 -0.26
N ILE A 24 20.84 -9.60 -0.92
CA ILE A 24 20.76 -9.69 -2.37
C ILE A 24 21.29 -8.39 -2.97
N ASP A 25 22.14 -8.52 -3.98
CA ASP A 25 22.76 -7.42 -4.72
C ASP A 25 22.95 -7.80 -6.20
N ASP A 26 22.12 -8.73 -6.67
CA ASP A 26 22.15 -9.26 -8.04
C ASP A 26 20.82 -8.94 -8.74
N VAL A 27 20.84 -8.88 -10.07
CA VAL A 27 19.68 -8.54 -10.92
C VAL A 27 19.14 -7.11 -10.68
N GLY A 28 19.97 -6.22 -10.15
CA GLY A 28 19.57 -4.85 -9.86
C GLY A 28 18.55 -4.73 -8.72
N ILE A 29 18.47 -5.74 -7.85
CA ILE A 29 17.67 -5.73 -6.63
C ILE A 29 18.63 -5.64 -5.45
N ASP A 30 18.56 -4.53 -4.74
CA ASP A 30 19.35 -4.24 -3.54
C ASP A 30 18.43 -3.84 -2.37
N LEU A 31 19.02 -3.57 -1.20
CA LEU A 31 18.25 -3.12 -0.04
C LEU A 31 17.46 -1.84 -0.32
N TYR A 32 18.01 -0.93 -1.13
CA TYR A 32 17.32 0.28 -1.57
C TYR A 32 16.03 -0.05 -2.33
N TRP A 33 16.13 -0.94 -3.33
CA TRP A 33 14.98 -1.40 -4.10
C TRP A 33 13.94 -2.10 -3.23
N LEU A 34 14.36 -2.99 -2.32
CA LEU A 34 13.47 -3.69 -1.40
C LEU A 34 12.75 -2.72 -0.46
N ARG A 35 13.42 -1.66 -0.02
CA ARG A 35 12.83 -0.64 0.84
C ARG A 35 11.83 0.24 0.09
N GLU A 36 12.17 0.68 -1.12
CA GLU A 36 11.23 1.40 -2.00
C GLU A 36 9.99 0.54 -2.28
N ALA A 37 10.19 -0.75 -2.58
CA ALA A 37 9.11 -1.69 -2.80
C ALA A 37 8.22 -1.83 -1.55
N GLU A 38 8.80 -1.99 -0.36
CA GLU A 38 8.05 -2.06 0.89
C GLU A 38 7.17 -0.81 1.11
N ILE A 39 7.74 0.39 0.93
CA ILE A 39 7.02 1.65 1.12
C ILE A 39 5.90 1.81 0.10
N LYS A 40 6.15 1.45 -1.17
CA LYS A 40 5.13 1.51 -2.22
C LYS A 40 3.96 0.56 -1.92
N HIS A 41 4.25 -0.69 -1.57
CA HIS A 41 3.21 -1.67 -1.18
C HIS A 41 2.45 -1.21 0.06
N ALA A 42 3.13 -0.60 1.03
CA ALA A 42 2.51 -0.06 2.24
C ALA A 42 1.50 1.04 1.90
N ARG A 43 1.92 2.03 1.10
CA ARG A 43 1.06 3.15 0.70
C ARG A 43 -0.14 2.71 -0.13
N VAL A 44 0.08 1.82 -1.10
CA VAL A 44 -1.00 1.27 -1.94
C VAL A 44 -1.98 0.48 -1.08
N ALA A 45 -1.50 -0.36 -0.17
CA ALA A 45 -2.37 -1.14 0.71
C ALA A 45 -3.16 -0.27 1.69
N MET A 46 -2.56 0.79 2.25
CA MET A 46 -3.27 1.75 3.12
C MET A 46 -4.43 2.42 2.38
N ILE A 47 -4.21 2.87 1.14
CA ILE A 47 -5.25 3.49 0.33
C ILE A 47 -6.30 2.46 -0.10
N ALA A 48 -5.90 1.23 -0.44
CA ALA A 48 -6.82 0.17 -0.83
C ALA A 48 -7.80 -0.20 0.30
N VAL A 49 -7.31 -0.38 1.53
CA VAL A 49 -8.16 -0.66 2.69
C VAL A 49 -9.14 0.48 2.94
N ALA A 50 -8.67 1.72 2.90
CA ALA A 50 -9.54 2.90 3.07
C ALA A 50 -10.59 3.00 1.97
N GLY A 51 -10.23 2.73 0.70
CA GLY A 51 -11.14 2.77 -0.44
C GLY A 51 -12.23 1.70 -0.36
N ILE A 52 -11.88 0.47 0.03
CA ILE A 52 -12.83 -0.63 0.25
C ILE A 52 -13.84 -0.24 1.33
N LEU A 53 -13.35 0.22 2.49
CA LEU A 53 -14.22 0.62 3.60
C LEU A 53 -15.09 1.83 3.27
N GLN A 54 -14.57 2.80 2.50
CA GLN A 54 -15.33 3.97 2.08
C GLN A 54 -16.58 3.58 1.29
N VAL A 55 -16.42 2.69 0.30
CA VAL A 55 -17.54 2.26 -0.56
C VAL A 55 -18.49 1.31 0.19
N GLU A 56 -17.99 0.45 1.08
CA GLU A 56 -18.85 -0.43 1.87
C GLU A 56 -19.72 0.32 2.89
N ILE A 57 -19.21 1.39 3.50
CA ILE A 57 -19.93 2.13 4.55
C ILE A 57 -20.83 3.22 3.95
N PHE A 58 -20.30 4.00 3.00
CA PHE A 58 -20.98 5.19 2.48
C PHE A 58 -21.62 4.97 1.10
N GLY A 59 -21.37 3.82 0.48
CA GLY A 59 -21.78 3.54 -0.89
C GLY A 59 -20.81 4.14 -1.93
N PRO A 60 -21.07 3.89 -3.22
CA PRO A 60 -20.25 4.43 -4.30
C PRO A 60 -20.36 5.95 -4.39
N ALA A 61 -19.36 6.58 -5.02
CA ALA A 61 -19.39 8.00 -5.31
C ALA A 61 -20.59 8.38 -6.20
N PRO A 62 -21.12 9.61 -6.07
CA PRO A 62 -22.21 10.08 -6.93
C PRO A 62 -21.79 9.98 -8.41
N GLY A 63 -22.67 9.38 -9.24
CA GLY A 63 -22.36 9.04 -10.63
C GLY A 63 -21.80 7.63 -10.85
N CYS A 64 -21.51 6.87 -9.79
CA CYS A 64 -21.12 5.45 -9.84
C CYS A 64 -22.17 4.52 -9.19
N GLU A 65 -23.43 4.95 -9.13
CA GLU A 65 -24.54 4.28 -8.42
C GLU A 65 -24.88 2.88 -8.96
N VAL A 66 -24.38 2.54 -10.14
CA VAL A 66 -24.47 1.20 -10.73
C VAL A 66 -23.77 0.13 -9.88
N ALA A 67 -22.81 0.54 -9.04
CA ALA A 67 -22.10 -0.32 -8.11
C ALA A 67 -22.97 -0.61 -6.86
N THR A 68 -23.87 -1.59 -6.99
CA THR A 68 -24.77 -2.01 -5.90
C THR A 68 -24.25 -3.24 -5.16
N ALA A 69 -23.24 -3.92 -5.69
CA ALA A 69 -22.59 -5.04 -5.02
C ALA A 69 -21.77 -4.55 -3.82
N LYS A 70 -21.99 -5.19 -2.67
CA LYS A 70 -21.18 -4.97 -1.46
C LYS A 70 -19.76 -5.52 -1.60
N CYS A 71 -19.60 -6.58 -2.39
CA CYS A 71 -18.29 -7.12 -2.76
C CYS A 71 -17.59 -6.12 -3.70
N GLN A 72 -16.47 -5.56 -3.25
CA GLN A 72 -15.72 -4.57 -4.01
C GLN A 72 -15.14 -5.12 -5.32
N MET A 73 -14.85 -6.42 -5.38
CA MET A 73 -14.35 -7.07 -6.59
C MET A 73 -15.43 -7.16 -7.67
N ASP A 74 -16.69 -7.40 -7.26
CA ASP A 74 -17.82 -7.42 -8.18
C ASP A 74 -18.24 -5.99 -8.58
N ALA A 75 -18.17 -5.04 -7.64
CA ALA A 75 -18.42 -3.62 -7.90
C ALA A 75 -17.44 -3.03 -8.92
N PHE A 76 -16.16 -3.45 -8.89
CA PHE A 76 -15.17 -3.04 -9.89
C PHE A 76 -15.62 -3.40 -11.32
N TRP A 77 -16.10 -4.62 -11.54
CA TRP A 77 -16.57 -5.04 -12.86
C TRP A 77 -17.83 -4.30 -13.31
N GLN A 78 -18.72 -3.94 -12.40
CA GLN A 78 -19.91 -3.13 -12.70
C GLN A 78 -19.52 -1.71 -13.18
N ILE A 79 -18.51 -1.10 -12.54
CA ILE A 79 -17.98 0.20 -12.97
C ILE A 79 -17.26 0.06 -14.32
N TRP A 80 -16.46 -0.99 -14.49
CA TRP A 80 -15.75 -1.25 -15.74
C TRP A 80 -16.70 -1.40 -16.93
N ASN A 81 -17.81 -2.10 -16.76
CA ASN A 81 -18.77 -2.32 -17.85
C ASN A 81 -19.64 -1.10 -18.17
N SER A 82 -19.82 -0.17 -17.22
CA SER A 82 -20.67 1.01 -17.39
C SER A 82 -19.88 2.24 -17.82
N HIS A 83 -18.77 2.52 -17.15
CA HIS A 83 -17.94 3.71 -17.38
C HIS A 83 -16.44 3.34 -17.39
N PRO A 84 -15.99 2.52 -18.36
CA PRO A 84 -14.60 2.05 -18.44
C PRO A 84 -13.59 3.21 -18.59
N GLN A 85 -14.03 4.32 -19.18
CA GLN A 85 -13.20 5.51 -19.46
C GLN A 85 -12.50 6.08 -18.22
N TYR A 86 -13.18 6.13 -17.06
CA TYR A 86 -12.57 6.68 -15.84
C TYR A 86 -11.52 5.74 -15.25
N VAL A 87 -11.77 4.43 -15.29
CA VAL A 87 -10.81 3.43 -14.84
C VAL A 87 -9.59 3.40 -15.77
N ALA A 88 -9.81 3.44 -17.08
CA ALA A 88 -8.74 3.52 -18.08
C ALA A 88 -7.89 4.79 -17.91
N PHE A 89 -8.52 5.95 -17.70
CA PHE A 89 -7.81 7.19 -17.39
C PHE A 89 -6.95 7.05 -16.12
N GLY A 90 -7.50 6.47 -15.05
CA GLY A 90 -6.77 6.19 -13.82
C GLY A 90 -5.55 5.30 -14.05
N ILE A 91 -5.69 4.21 -14.81
CA ILE A 91 -4.59 3.30 -15.16
C ILE A 91 -3.50 4.03 -15.96
N ILE A 92 -3.86 4.87 -16.92
CA ILE A 92 -2.89 5.65 -17.71
C ILE A 92 -2.12 6.63 -16.81
N MET A 93 -2.82 7.34 -15.91
CA MET A 93 -2.17 8.26 -14.98
C MET A 93 -1.22 7.52 -14.03
N ILE A 94 -1.63 6.38 -13.48
CA ILE A 94 -0.78 5.52 -12.66
C ILE A 94 0.43 5.04 -13.45
N MET A 95 0.26 4.63 -14.72
CA MET A 95 1.37 4.20 -15.58
C MET A 95 2.41 5.30 -15.76
N ILE A 96 1.98 6.55 -16.01
CA ILE A 96 2.88 7.69 -16.15
C ILE A 96 3.64 7.93 -14.84
N THR A 97 2.91 7.99 -13.72
CA THR A 97 3.52 8.21 -12.40
C THR A 97 4.50 7.08 -12.02
N GLU A 98 4.15 5.82 -12.25
CA GLU A 98 5.00 4.68 -11.96
C GLU A 98 6.26 4.66 -12.82
N THR A 99 6.15 5.02 -14.11
CA THR A 99 7.31 5.12 -15.01
C THR A 99 8.29 6.19 -14.52
N ILE A 100 7.80 7.36 -14.14
CA ILE A 100 8.62 8.44 -13.58
C ILE A 100 9.24 7.99 -12.24
N SER A 101 8.46 7.33 -11.38
CA SER A 101 8.93 6.82 -10.09
C SER A 101 10.02 5.75 -10.25
N GLY A 102 9.91 4.90 -11.28
CA GLY A 102 10.89 3.85 -11.58
C GLY A 102 12.23 4.46 -11.97
N ILE A 103 12.22 5.46 -12.87
CA ILE A 103 13.43 6.20 -13.25
C ILE A 103 14.03 6.91 -12.03
N ALA A 104 13.21 7.58 -11.22
CA ALA A 104 13.68 8.26 -10.00
C ALA A 104 14.29 7.28 -8.99
N THR A 105 13.78 6.05 -8.90
CA THR A 105 14.33 5.00 -8.04
C THR A 105 15.70 4.54 -8.54
N THR A 106 15.85 4.30 -9.85
CA THR A 106 17.14 3.87 -10.41
C THR A 106 18.19 4.97 -10.36
N THR A 107 17.83 6.22 -10.67
CA THR A 107 18.76 7.36 -10.60
C THR A 107 19.09 7.72 -9.15
N GLY A 108 18.11 7.68 -8.26
CA GLY A 108 18.32 7.93 -6.82
C GLY A 108 19.22 6.89 -6.17
N ARG A 109 19.15 5.63 -6.64
CA ARG A 109 20.08 4.57 -6.22
C ARG A 109 21.52 4.86 -6.67
N GLU A 110 21.72 5.34 -7.89
CA GLU A 110 23.06 5.63 -8.43
C GLU A 110 23.68 6.90 -7.83
N SER A 111 22.87 7.94 -7.60
CA SER A 111 23.35 9.20 -7.03
C SER A 111 23.50 9.18 -5.52
N GLY A 112 22.70 8.37 -4.81
CA GLY A 112 22.64 8.35 -3.35
C GLY A 112 21.99 9.59 -2.72
N GLU A 113 21.46 10.51 -3.54
CA GLU A 113 20.88 11.78 -3.09
C GLU A 113 19.41 11.66 -2.65
N ARG A 114 18.77 10.50 -2.90
CA ARG A 114 17.34 10.27 -2.63
C ARG A 114 17.18 9.12 -1.63
N GLU A 115 16.53 9.38 -0.49
CA GLU A 115 16.09 8.31 0.42
C GLU A 115 15.01 7.44 -0.24
N PRO A 116 15.00 6.11 0.01
CA PRO A 116 14.00 5.22 -0.58
C PRO A 116 12.60 5.60 -0.09
N GLY A 117 11.66 5.74 -1.02
CA GLY A 117 10.28 6.15 -0.80
C GLY A 117 10.08 7.66 -0.66
N ASP A 118 11.14 8.46 -0.77
CA ASP A 118 11.03 9.92 -0.74
C ASP A 118 10.70 10.49 -2.13
N PHE A 119 9.61 11.26 -2.20
CA PHE A 119 9.17 11.99 -3.39
C PHE A 119 9.08 13.50 -3.14
N GLY A 120 9.56 13.98 -1.99
CA GLY A 120 9.46 15.39 -1.60
C GLY A 120 8.02 15.87 -1.38
N LEU A 121 7.06 14.96 -1.20
CA LEU A 121 5.64 15.28 -1.04
C LEU A 121 5.33 15.65 0.41
N ASP A 122 5.81 16.82 0.84
CA ASP A 122 5.50 17.41 2.14
C ASP A 122 4.91 18.83 2.00
N PRO A 123 3.67 18.96 1.49
CA PRO A 123 3.02 20.26 1.35
C PRO A 123 2.69 20.93 2.69
N LEU A 124 2.59 20.14 3.77
CA LEU A 124 2.22 20.60 5.10
C LEU A 124 3.44 20.90 5.99
N GLY A 125 4.65 20.54 5.55
CA GLY A 125 5.90 20.89 6.21
C GLY A 125 6.18 20.08 7.48
N TYR A 126 5.67 18.86 7.59
CA TYR A 126 5.92 17.99 8.75
C TYR A 126 7.41 17.66 8.95
N GLY A 127 8.22 17.68 7.89
CA GLY A 127 9.66 17.48 7.94
C GLY A 127 10.48 18.71 8.36
N LYS A 128 9.87 19.90 8.43
CA LYS A 128 10.55 21.15 8.85
C LYS A 128 10.48 21.42 10.36
N GLY A 129 9.74 20.59 11.09
CA GLY A 129 9.57 20.68 12.54
C GLY A 129 10.65 19.93 13.33
N ASP A 130 10.24 19.30 14.43
CA ASP A 130 11.12 18.50 15.28
C ASP A 130 11.57 17.21 14.56
N PRO A 131 12.89 16.98 14.37
CA PRO A 131 13.41 15.76 13.74
C PRO A 131 12.96 14.47 14.44
N ALA A 132 12.79 14.49 15.76
CA ALA A 132 12.32 13.32 16.50
C ALA A 132 10.85 12.99 16.20
N ALA A 133 10.02 14.02 16.00
CA ALA A 133 8.63 13.85 15.58
C ALA A 133 8.53 13.31 14.15
N PHE A 134 9.42 13.75 13.26
CA PHE A 134 9.46 13.26 11.88
C PHE A 134 9.83 11.77 11.79
N GLU A 135 10.85 11.34 12.54
CA GLU A 135 11.22 9.92 12.61
C GLU A 135 10.10 9.06 13.19
N ARG A 136 9.35 9.58 14.18
CA ARG A 136 8.15 8.91 14.69
C ARG A 136 7.08 8.75 13.60
N LEU A 137 6.87 9.75 12.75
CA LEU A 137 5.92 9.67 11.63
C LEU A 137 6.35 8.62 10.60
N LYS A 138 7.64 8.56 10.24
CA LYS A 138 8.17 7.50 9.36
C LYS A 138 7.90 6.10 9.94
N VAL A 139 8.11 5.93 11.25
CA VAL A 139 7.83 4.65 11.92
C VAL A 139 6.34 4.32 11.94
N GLN A 140 5.47 5.32 12.12
CA GLN A 140 4.02 5.14 12.06
C GLN A 140 3.53 4.74 10.67
N GLU A 141 4.07 5.36 9.62
CA GLU A 141 3.78 5.01 8.23
C GLU A 141 4.08 3.53 7.96
N ILE A 142 5.27 3.06 8.32
CA ILE A 142 5.68 1.67 8.08
C ILE A 142 4.86 0.69 8.89
N LYS A 143 4.57 0.99 10.17
CA LYS A 143 3.77 0.10 11.03
C LYS A 143 2.34 -0.04 10.52
N ASN A 144 1.69 1.07 10.18
CA ASN A 144 0.34 1.05 9.60
C ASN A 144 0.36 0.41 8.21
N GLY A 145 1.38 0.68 7.41
CA GLY A 145 1.59 0.09 6.10
C GLY A 145 1.70 -1.43 6.13
N ARG A 146 2.56 -1.99 6.99
CA ARG A 146 2.71 -3.44 7.15
C ARG A 146 1.42 -4.12 7.60
N LEU A 147 0.67 -3.49 8.51
CA LEU A 147 -0.66 -3.98 8.92
C LEU A 147 -1.65 -3.94 7.73
N ALA A 148 -1.66 -2.82 7.00
CA ALA A 148 -2.54 -2.62 5.86
C ALA A 148 -2.27 -3.59 4.72
N MET A 149 -1.02 -4.02 4.48
CA MET A 149 -0.71 -5.04 3.47
C MET A 149 -1.46 -6.36 3.73
N TRP A 150 -1.46 -6.82 4.98
CA TRP A 150 -2.20 -8.02 5.37
C TRP A 150 -3.71 -7.81 5.28
N ALA A 151 -4.20 -6.65 5.73
CA ALA A 151 -5.62 -6.32 5.66
C ALA A 151 -6.12 -6.25 4.19
N ALA A 152 -5.40 -5.57 3.30
CA ALA A 152 -5.72 -5.48 1.88
C ALA A 152 -5.73 -6.87 1.21
N ALA A 153 -4.68 -7.67 1.44
CA ALA A 153 -4.59 -9.02 0.90
C ALA A 153 -5.73 -9.91 1.39
N GLY A 154 -6.07 -9.82 2.68
CA GLY A 154 -7.20 -10.53 3.29
C GLY A 154 -8.53 -10.13 2.68
N LEU A 155 -8.82 -8.82 2.59
CA LEU A 155 -10.04 -8.28 1.99
C LEU A 155 -10.22 -8.70 0.54
N LEU A 156 -9.13 -8.70 -0.25
CA LEU A 156 -9.14 -9.17 -1.64
C LEU A 156 -9.44 -10.67 -1.73
N MET A 157 -8.71 -11.48 -0.97
CA MET A 157 -8.86 -12.95 -1.02
C MET A 157 -10.23 -13.41 -0.51
N GLN A 158 -10.70 -12.86 0.61
CA GLN A 158 -12.01 -13.17 1.15
C GLN A 158 -13.13 -12.66 0.22
N GLY A 159 -12.98 -11.48 -0.39
CA GLY A 159 -13.96 -10.94 -1.33
C GLY A 159 -14.11 -11.83 -2.57
N CYS A 160 -13.00 -12.29 -3.15
CA CYS A 160 -13.01 -13.18 -4.32
C CYS A 160 -13.55 -14.58 -4.04
N SER A 161 -13.51 -15.06 -2.79
CA SER A 161 -13.94 -16.41 -2.43
C SER A 161 -15.38 -16.45 -1.91
N THR A 162 -15.76 -15.47 -1.09
CA THR A 162 -17.08 -15.39 -0.45
C THR A 162 -18.10 -14.61 -1.27
N HIS A 163 -17.64 -13.74 -2.18
CA HIS A 163 -18.47 -12.77 -2.91
C HIS A 163 -19.30 -11.86 -1.99
N GLN A 164 -18.84 -11.65 -0.75
CA GLN A 164 -19.45 -10.77 0.24
C GLN A 164 -18.54 -9.57 0.55
N GLY A 165 -19.12 -8.51 1.10
CA GLY A 165 -18.36 -7.35 1.57
C GLY A 165 -17.40 -7.71 2.70
N GLY A 166 -16.34 -6.92 2.89
CA GLY A 166 -15.36 -7.09 3.95
C GLY A 166 -15.98 -7.02 5.34
N ILE A 167 -16.86 -6.04 5.57
CA ILE A 167 -17.59 -5.88 6.84
C ILE A 167 -18.59 -7.03 7.06
N GLU A 168 -19.25 -7.49 6.01
CA GLU A 168 -20.22 -8.58 6.08
C GLU A 168 -19.54 -9.90 6.48
N ASN A 169 -18.39 -10.21 5.88
CA ASN A 169 -17.55 -11.34 6.27
C ASN A 169 -17.10 -11.26 7.73
N MET A 170 -16.78 -10.07 8.22
CA MET A 170 -16.42 -9.87 9.62
C MET A 170 -17.62 -10.16 10.54
N ILE A 171 -18.81 -9.67 10.20
CA ILE A 171 -20.03 -9.92 10.99
C ILE A 171 -20.37 -11.41 10.98
N GLN A 172 -20.27 -12.07 9.82
CA GLN A 172 -20.53 -13.50 9.68
C GLN A 172 -19.58 -14.32 10.56
N SER A 173 -18.27 -14.03 10.49
CA SER A 173 -17.29 -14.74 11.33
C SER A 173 -17.49 -14.53 12.83
N LEU A 174 -18.00 -13.36 13.25
CA LEU A 174 -18.35 -13.10 14.65
C LEU A 174 -19.57 -13.90 15.10
N GLN A 175 -20.57 -14.07 14.24
CA GLN A 175 -21.74 -14.89 14.55
C GLN A 175 -21.36 -16.38 14.62
N ASP A 176 -20.57 -16.86 13.67
CA ASP A 176 -20.17 -18.27 13.58
C ASP A 176 -19.25 -18.71 14.72
N ASN A 177 -18.44 -17.79 15.26
CA ASN A 177 -17.51 -18.06 16.37
C ASN A 177 -17.99 -17.49 17.72
N SER A 178 -19.26 -17.09 17.82
CA SER A 178 -19.85 -16.75 19.11
C SER A 178 -20.03 -18.03 19.94
N PHE A 179 -19.51 -18.00 21.17
CA PHE A 179 -19.58 -19.12 22.13
C PHE A 179 -20.84 -19.03 22.99
#